data_AF-A0A1J7CIC4-F1
#
_entry.id   AF-A0A1J7CIC4-F1
#
_cell.length_a   1.000
_cell.length_b   1.000
_cell.length_c   1.000
_cell.angle_alpha   90.00
_cell.angle_beta   90.00
_cell.angle_gamma   90.00
#
_symmetry.space_group_name_H-M   'P 1'
#
loop_
_entity.id
_entity.type
_entity.pdbx_description
1 polymer ?
#
loop_
_entity_poly.entity_id
_entity_poly.type
_entity_poly.pdbx_seq_one_letter_code
_entity_poly.pdbx_strand_id
1 'polypeptide(L)'
;MGLGFRVGVPGLRLRVSTRGVRASVGPRIARVHVGGGRTRVSSGVGPFYASAGSRRSRSRSIPHRPTAAQLDRARRAAARAEEQARLQATIAELNELYRHTTSVHLEEFPAVRRPEVPAPPALDRRRALKDAERHHLAGTGRFARGTRTAARAQAARDADAYLADEQLRLAAVHRRVVGEADSWWRLLNANDEATVCELVNDAFADNAASGFAVGVDGTTLHVVMRQPDLDTLPDRMPATTPAGRPTLKALTKRDALTWWFTTLGGNVIATVKEALATAPAVECVNVAVLTRIPTTRRLGVVVHGEWTRRAVEHARWRTEQDALRFLDVGREVRCSVRIPEGGRLAAGIKALEIVPGDPLADLLDRIDEDAASPGALADLDAALGEERPAPGPALPNPYAVVPFSAWKQRLGDGASDLPAARQRLHQALDGAVTHRQLAEGPLSLELPAGSQGDLSVLLLGPEGKVVSDSDFIFYNHLSTPNGAVSLHTAGSDADLRTTRAVLRLAALSEHIERVAVVLSVPEAAAGLAGTRVRMDLPAADAHWHLDVPGGSTEPALVLGEFLRAGSSHGDTWQFRAVCSGWTDGLVGLLRAHGVEVDE
;
A
#
# COMPACT_ATOMS: atom_id res chain seq x y z
N MET A 1 3.81 18.68 4.42
CA MET A 1 3.94 17.88 3.18
C MET A 1 4.62 16.56 3.49
N GLY A 2 3.85 15.48 3.44
CA GLY A 2 4.34 14.13 3.63
C GLY A 2 3.32 13.19 3.00
N LEU A 3 3.43 13.04 1.68
CA LEU A 3 2.66 12.13 0.83
C LEU A 3 2.64 10.73 1.49
N GLY A 4 1.44 10.20 1.66
CA GLY A 4 1.21 8.78 1.96
C GLY A 4 0.48 8.18 0.77
N PHE A 5 0.96 7.04 0.29
CA PHE A 5 0.16 6.20 -0.61
C PHE A 5 0.25 4.76 -0.12
N ARG A 6 -0.86 4.07 -0.33
CA ARG A 6 -1.13 2.68 -0.02
C ARG A 6 -0.79 1.86 -1.26
N VAL A 7 0.13 0.91 -1.14
CA VAL A 7 0.31 -0.13 -2.15
C VAL A 7 -0.16 -1.41 -1.50
N GLY A 8 -1.21 -2.00 -2.05
CA GLY A 8 -1.80 -3.25 -1.58
C GLY A 8 -0.79 -4.39 -1.63
N VAL A 9 -0.11 -4.62 -0.51
CA VAL A 9 0.44 -5.91 -0.11
C VAL A 9 0.02 -6.07 1.35
N PRO A 10 -0.67 -7.16 1.74
CA PRO A 10 -1.02 -7.38 3.13
C PRO A 10 0.29 -7.54 3.91
N GLY A 11 0.69 -6.51 4.68
CA GLY A 11 1.78 -6.67 5.62
C GLY A 11 3.04 -5.82 5.46
N LEU A 12 3.06 -4.67 4.76
CA LEU A 12 4.23 -3.78 4.70
C LEU A 12 4.00 -2.27 4.92
N ARG A 13 4.75 -1.62 5.83
CA ARG A 13 4.75 -0.16 6.09
C ARG A 13 6.19 0.34 6.09
N LEU A 14 6.53 1.27 5.20
CA LEU A 14 7.75 2.07 5.29
C LEU A 14 7.41 3.53 5.00
N ARG A 15 7.90 4.45 5.84
CA ARG A 15 7.78 5.90 5.65
C ARG A 15 9.18 6.49 5.62
N VAL A 16 9.53 7.18 4.53
CA VAL A 16 10.84 7.83 4.37
C VAL A 16 10.63 9.35 4.38
N SER A 17 11.42 10.04 5.19
CA SER A 17 11.46 11.50 5.33
C SER A 17 12.88 11.99 5.06
N THR A 18 13.03 13.23 4.60
CA THR A 18 14.30 13.90 4.28
C THR A 18 15.28 14.04 5.45
N ARG A 19 14.96 13.52 6.65
CA ARG A 19 15.79 13.58 7.86
C ARG A 19 16.00 12.25 8.60
N GLY A 20 15.70 11.11 7.96
CA GLY A 20 15.96 9.77 8.52
C GLY A 20 14.80 9.16 9.34
N VAL A 21 14.93 7.87 9.63
CA VAL A 21 13.87 6.97 10.15
C VAL A 21 13.70 7.12 11.67
N ARG A 22 12.51 7.51 12.13
CA ARG A 22 12.08 7.43 13.55
C ARG A 22 10.58 7.14 13.67
N ALA A 23 10.19 6.46 14.75
CA ALA A 23 8.80 6.14 15.10
C ALA A 23 8.37 6.94 16.34
N SER A 24 7.29 7.74 16.25
CA SER A 24 6.44 8.13 17.39
C SER A 24 5.20 8.95 16.95
N VAL A 25 4.18 8.87 17.80
CA VAL A 25 2.77 9.33 17.75
C VAL A 25 2.63 10.87 17.81
N GLY A 26 1.48 11.40 17.35
CA GLY A 26 1.12 12.83 17.22
C GLY A 26 1.11 13.68 18.51
N PRO A 27 0.67 14.96 18.48
CA PRO A 27 -0.71 15.32 18.08
C PRO A 27 -0.91 16.68 17.34
N ARG A 28 -2.19 16.95 16.98
CA ARG A 28 -2.93 18.25 16.88
C ARG A 28 -3.34 18.73 15.46
N ILE A 29 -4.57 19.23 15.18
CA ILE A 29 -5.81 19.53 15.94
C ILE A 29 -6.95 19.66 14.92
N ALA A 30 -8.13 19.11 15.21
CA ALA A 30 -9.42 19.82 15.16
C ALA A 30 -10.45 19.05 15.99
N ARG A 31 -10.79 19.55 17.19
CA ARG A 31 -12.09 19.32 17.85
C ARG A 31 -12.39 20.51 18.76
N VAL A 32 -13.45 21.24 18.45
CA VAL A 32 -14.19 22.02 19.42
C VAL A 32 -15.21 21.07 20.05
N HIS A 33 -15.02 20.75 21.32
CA HIS A 33 -16.05 20.13 22.16
C HIS A 33 -16.83 21.25 22.87
N VAL A 34 -18.14 21.31 22.66
CA VAL A 34 -19.06 22.02 23.56
C VAL A 34 -19.61 20.98 24.54
N GLY A 35 -19.07 20.97 25.75
CA GLY A 35 -19.51 20.08 26.83
C GLY A 35 -19.11 20.67 28.18
N GLY A 36 -20.11 20.93 29.02
CA GLY A 36 -19.99 21.72 30.24
C GLY A 36 -19.01 21.16 31.27
N GLY A 37 -18.01 21.98 31.63
CA GLY A 37 -17.10 21.71 32.72
C GLY A 37 -16.21 22.93 32.95
N ARG A 38 -16.30 23.52 34.15
CA ARG A 38 -15.64 24.79 34.52
C ARG A 38 -14.13 24.74 34.25
N THR A 39 -13.64 25.54 33.30
CA THR A 39 -12.22 25.78 33.10
C THR A 39 -11.77 27.06 33.81
N ARG A 40 -10.95 26.84 34.84
CA ARG A 40 -10.12 27.83 35.52
C ARG A 40 -8.96 28.20 34.59
N VAL A 41 -8.86 29.46 34.17
CA VAL A 41 -7.72 29.94 33.36
C VAL A 41 -6.66 30.52 34.29
N SER A 42 -5.47 29.92 34.24
CA SER A 42 -4.22 30.47 34.77
C SER A 42 -3.72 31.56 33.83
N SER A 43 -3.73 32.81 34.28
CA SER A 43 -3.11 33.92 33.56
C SER A 43 -1.59 33.88 33.78
N GLY A 44 -0.86 33.35 32.80
CA GLY A 44 0.57 33.58 32.63
C GLY A 44 0.81 35.04 32.22
N VAL A 45 0.70 35.96 33.17
CA VAL A 45 1.23 37.32 33.07
C VAL A 45 2.07 37.54 34.32
N GLY A 46 3.34 37.16 34.22
CA GLY A 46 4.36 37.65 35.16
C GLY A 46 4.55 39.16 34.97
N PRO A 47 5.04 39.87 36.00
CA PRO A 47 5.18 41.32 35.98
C PRO A 47 6.30 41.73 35.01
N PHE A 48 5.98 42.59 34.03
CA PHE A 48 7.00 43.28 33.25
C PHE A 48 7.76 44.28 34.14
N TYR A 49 9.08 44.11 34.27
CA TYR A 49 10.01 45.20 34.60
C TYR A 49 10.37 45.92 33.30
N ALA A 50 10.01 47.18 33.17
CA ALA A 50 10.54 48.06 32.14
C ALA A 50 11.78 48.78 32.68
N SER A 51 12.95 48.46 32.16
CA SER A 51 14.18 49.24 32.33
C SER A 51 14.22 50.35 31.26
N ALA A 52 14.08 51.60 31.67
CA ALA A 52 14.36 52.76 30.83
C ALA A 52 15.52 53.57 31.44
N GLY A 53 16.59 53.73 30.66
CA GLY A 53 17.80 54.44 31.04
C GLY A 53 17.62 55.96 31.15
N SER A 54 17.90 56.47 32.34
CA SER A 54 18.50 57.77 32.71
C SER A 54 18.46 58.93 31.69
N ARG A 55 17.66 59.96 32.00
CA ARG A 55 18.15 61.33 32.19
C ARG A 55 17.38 62.02 33.32
N ARG A 56 18.15 62.57 34.26
CA ARG A 56 17.73 63.09 35.57
C ARG A 56 16.84 64.33 35.45
N SER A 57 15.64 64.26 36.00
CA SER A 57 14.98 65.37 36.70
C SER A 57 14.44 64.83 38.02
N ARG A 58 15.02 65.27 39.14
CA ARG A 58 14.61 64.89 40.49
C ARG A 58 13.36 65.68 40.87
N SER A 59 12.19 65.15 40.51
CA SER A 59 10.93 65.44 41.19
C SER A 59 10.57 64.19 42.00
N ARG A 60 10.63 64.29 43.33
CA ARG A 60 10.08 63.29 44.24
C ARG A 60 8.55 63.40 44.18
N SER A 61 7.91 62.74 43.23
CA SER A 61 6.47 62.48 43.35
C SER A 61 6.28 61.29 44.31
N ILE A 62 5.54 61.54 45.38
CA ILE A 62 5.08 60.50 46.31
C ILE A 62 4.11 59.61 45.51
N PRO A 63 4.24 58.27 45.51
CA PRO A 63 3.26 57.42 44.86
C PRO A 63 1.94 57.52 45.64
N HIS A 64 1.01 58.34 45.16
CA HIS A 64 -0.33 58.38 45.72
C HIS A 64 -1.01 57.03 45.49
N ARG A 65 -1.50 56.40 46.57
CA ARG A 65 -2.41 55.26 46.45
C ARG A 65 -3.63 55.71 45.63
N PRO A 66 -4.02 54.94 44.61
CA PRO A 66 -5.16 55.30 43.77
C PRO A 66 -6.42 55.42 44.64
N THR A 67 -7.20 56.47 44.43
CA THR A 67 -8.47 56.67 45.13
C THR A 67 -9.47 55.58 44.74
N ALA A 68 -10.47 55.31 45.60
CA ALA A 68 -11.52 54.33 45.30
C ALA A 68 -12.18 54.58 43.92
N ALA A 69 -12.40 55.85 43.57
CA ALA A 69 -12.95 56.25 42.26
C ALA A 69 -11.99 56.00 41.07
N GLN A 70 -10.67 56.00 41.28
CA GLN A 70 -9.69 55.62 40.24
C GLN A 70 -9.69 54.10 40.04
N LEU A 71 -9.77 53.33 41.12
CA LEU A 71 -9.88 51.86 41.07
C LEU A 71 -11.16 51.40 40.37
N ASP A 72 -12.30 52.02 40.66
CA ASP A 72 -13.57 51.68 40.00
C ASP A 72 -13.59 52.04 38.51
N ARG A 73 -12.97 53.15 38.12
CA ARG A 73 -12.78 53.49 36.70
C ARG A 73 -11.89 52.47 35.99
N ALA A 74 -10.79 52.06 36.62
CA ALA A 74 -9.91 51.02 36.09
C ALA A 74 -10.63 49.69 35.93
N ARG A 75 -11.46 49.28 36.90
CA ARG A 75 -12.29 48.06 36.82
C ARG A 75 -13.29 48.11 35.65
N ARG A 76 -14.02 49.21 35.47
CA ARG A 76 -14.95 49.38 34.33
C ARG A 76 -14.23 49.46 32.99
N ALA A 77 -13.02 50.00 32.95
CA ALA A 77 -12.19 50.01 31.74
C ALA A 77 -11.72 48.58 31.39
N ALA A 78 -11.24 47.83 32.39
CA ALA A 78 -10.85 46.43 32.23
C ALA A 78 -12.03 45.55 31.76
N ALA A 79 -13.20 45.68 32.39
CA ALA A 79 -14.39 44.91 31.98
C ALA A 79 -14.81 45.20 30.53
N ARG A 80 -14.78 46.47 30.10
CA ARG A 80 -15.06 46.84 28.70
C ARG A 80 -14.00 46.31 27.74
N ALA A 81 -12.73 46.31 28.15
CA ALA A 81 -11.64 45.75 27.34
C ALA A 81 -11.77 44.23 27.17
N GLU A 82 -12.16 43.51 28.24
CA GLU A 82 -12.44 42.07 28.19
C GLU A 82 -13.62 41.75 27.27
N GLU A 83 -14.71 42.51 27.36
CA GLU A 83 -15.89 42.34 26.50
C GLU A 83 -15.54 42.59 25.02
N GLN A 84 -14.77 43.65 24.73
CA GLN A 84 -14.27 43.92 23.39
C GLN A 84 -13.36 42.81 22.87
N ALA A 85 -12.45 42.30 23.70
CA ALA A 85 -11.56 41.19 23.34
C ALA A 85 -12.36 39.92 23.03
N ARG A 86 -13.39 39.59 23.83
CA ARG A 86 -14.27 38.45 23.55
C ARG A 86 -15.04 38.61 22.24
N LEU A 87 -15.62 39.79 21.99
CA LEU A 87 -16.33 40.07 20.74
C LEU A 87 -15.39 39.94 19.53
N GLN A 88 -14.17 40.48 19.62
CA GLN A 88 -13.16 40.36 18.57
C GLN A 88 -12.76 38.89 18.33
N ALA A 89 -12.58 38.10 19.39
CA ALA A 89 -12.28 36.68 19.28
C ALA A 89 -13.39 35.91 18.56
N THR A 90 -14.67 36.12 18.93
CA THR A 90 -15.81 35.49 18.27
C THR A 90 -15.93 35.90 16.79
N ILE A 91 -15.68 37.18 16.48
CA ILE A 91 -15.69 37.65 15.08
C ILE A 91 -14.56 37.00 14.27
N ALA A 92 -13.37 36.86 14.86
CA ALA A 92 -12.25 36.21 14.21
C ALA A 92 -12.55 34.73 13.94
N GLU A 93 -13.09 34.02 14.93
CA GLU A 93 -13.49 32.61 14.82
C GLU A 93 -14.54 32.38 13.72
N LEU A 94 -15.59 33.21 13.67
CA LEU A 94 -16.62 33.09 12.62
C LEU A 94 -16.08 33.42 11.21
N ASN A 95 -15.18 34.41 11.09
CA ASN A 95 -14.52 34.70 9.82
C ASN A 95 -13.59 33.55 9.38
N GLU A 96 -12.92 32.90 10.32
CA GLU A 96 -12.10 31.72 10.03
C GLU A 96 -12.95 30.53 9.60
N LEU A 97 -14.05 30.26 10.31
CA LEU A 97 -15.01 29.22 9.95
C LEU A 97 -15.61 29.47 8.56
N TYR A 98 -16.03 30.70 8.27
CA TYR A 98 -16.57 31.06 6.94
C TYR A 98 -15.55 30.81 5.84
N ARG A 99 -14.33 31.34 5.98
CA ARG A 99 -13.27 31.12 4.98
C ARG A 99 -12.98 29.64 4.80
N HIS A 100 -12.73 28.92 5.90
CA HIS A 100 -12.37 27.50 5.86
C HIS A 100 -13.44 26.64 5.16
N THR A 101 -14.72 26.88 5.45
CA THR A 101 -15.82 26.13 4.85
C THR A 101 -16.17 26.57 3.42
N THR A 102 -15.72 27.73 2.96
CA THR A 102 -16.04 28.25 1.61
C THR A 102 -14.84 28.27 0.66
N SER A 103 -13.65 27.87 1.13
CA SER A 103 -12.42 27.88 0.34
C SER A 103 -11.83 26.51 0.05
N VAL A 104 -12.48 25.40 0.44
CA VAL A 104 -11.93 24.04 0.30
C VAL A 104 -11.60 23.69 -1.16
N HIS A 105 -12.37 24.18 -2.13
CA HIS A 105 -12.09 23.98 -3.57
C HIS A 105 -10.80 24.64 -4.06
N LEU A 106 -10.22 25.56 -3.28
CA LEU A 106 -8.93 26.20 -3.59
C LEU A 106 -7.74 25.31 -3.22
N GLU A 107 -7.94 24.24 -2.44
CA GLU A 107 -6.88 23.33 -2.05
C GLU A 107 -6.34 22.55 -3.26
N GLU A 108 -5.03 22.33 -3.29
CA GLU A 108 -4.37 21.57 -4.35
C GLU A 108 -4.14 20.13 -3.91
N PHE A 109 -4.60 19.18 -4.73
CA PHE A 109 -4.45 17.76 -4.49
C PHE A 109 -3.33 17.23 -5.40
N PRO A 110 -2.21 16.73 -4.83
CA PRO A 110 -1.11 16.24 -5.64
C PRO A 110 -1.52 14.97 -6.37
N ALA A 111 -1.26 14.92 -7.68
CA ALA A 111 -1.50 13.71 -8.47
C ALA A 111 -0.73 12.52 -7.90
N VAL A 112 -1.41 11.38 -7.79
CA VAL A 112 -0.81 10.11 -7.39
C VAL A 112 0.33 9.75 -8.35
N ARG A 113 1.37 9.13 -7.83
CA ARG A 113 2.53 8.70 -8.61
C ARG A 113 2.78 7.22 -8.40
N ARG A 114 3.42 6.60 -9.40
CA ARG A 114 3.89 5.22 -9.28
C ARG A 114 4.73 5.08 -8.00
N PRO A 115 4.47 4.07 -7.16
CA PRO A 115 5.22 3.88 -5.93
C PRO A 115 6.70 3.61 -6.21
N GLU A 116 7.57 4.31 -5.48
CA GLU A 116 9.01 4.07 -5.54
C GLU A 116 9.41 3.09 -4.43
N VAL A 117 9.85 1.90 -4.84
CA VAL A 117 10.36 0.88 -3.91
C VAL A 117 11.86 1.14 -3.67
N PRO A 118 12.29 1.38 -2.42
CA PRO A 118 13.70 1.62 -2.13
C PRO A 118 14.52 0.34 -2.33
N ALA A 119 15.73 0.50 -2.86
CA ALA A 119 16.69 -0.59 -3.04
C ALA A 119 17.00 -1.30 -1.70
N PRO A 120 17.32 -2.60 -1.73
CA PRO A 120 17.68 -3.33 -0.53
C PRO A 120 18.97 -2.77 0.08
N PRO A 121 19.14 -2.87 1.41
CA PRO A 121 20.34 -2.39 2.08
C PRO A 121 21.57 -3.18 1.63
N ALA A 122 22.67 -2.49 1.34
CA ALA A 122 23.96 -3.13 1.09
C ALA A 122 24.48 -3.78 2.39
N LEU A 123 24.79 -5.07 2.34
CA LEU A 123 25.34 -5.80 3.49
C LEU A 123 26.85 -5.63 3.56
N ASP A 124 27.35 -5.30 4.76
CA ASP A 124 28.80 -5.12 5.02
C ASP A 124 29.47 -6.46 5.41
N ARG A 125 30.51 -6.82 4.66
CA ARG A 125 31.34 -8.00 4.93
C ARG A 125 31.95 -7.99 6.33
N ARG A 126 32.37 -6.83 6.84
CA ARG A 126 32.98 -6.73 8.18
C ARG A 126 32.01 -7.15 9.27
N ARG A 127 30.73 -6.80 9.13
CA ARG A 127 29.67 -7.19 10.06
C ARG A 127 29.44 -8.70 10.02
N ALA A 128 29.25 -9.25 8.82
CA ALA A 128 29.05 -10.69 8.64
C ALA A 128 30.21 -11.52 9.21
N LEU A 129 31.46 -11.10 8.95
CA LEU A 129 32.65 -11.75 9.49
C LEU A 129 32.65 -11.74 11.02
N LYS A 130 32.35 -10.59 11.64
CA LYS A 130 32.30 -10.47 13.10
C LYS A 130 31.22 -11.36 13.70
N ASP A 131 30.06 -11.44 13.05
CA ASP A 131 28.94 -12.29 13.48
C ASP A 131 29.31 -13.78 13.38
N ALA A 132 29.97 -14.17 12.28
CA ALA A 132 30.47 -15.53 12.05
C ALA A 132 31.58 -15.92 13.03
N GLU A 133 32.57 -15.04 13.26
CA GLU A 133 33.64 -15.29 14.23
C GLU A 133 33.10 -15.48 15.65
N ARG A 134 32.11 -14.68 16.06
CA ARG A 134 31.46 -14.85 17.36
C ARG A 134 30.77 -16.21 17.47
N HIS A 135 30.14 -16.68 16.40
CA HIS A 135 29.49 -17.99 16.37
C HIS A 135 30.50 -19.13 16.45
N HIS A 136 31.53 -19.13 15.60
CA HIS A 136 32.53 -20.21 15.52
C HIS A 136 33.51 -20.26 16.69
N LEU A 137 33.82 -19.11 17.30
CA LEU A 137 34.70 -19.06 18.48
C LEU A 137 33.96 -19.31 19.79
N ALA A 138 32.62 -19.42 19.76
CA ALA A 138 31.84 -19.77 20.93
C ALA A 138 32.30 -21.13 21.48
N GLY A 139 32.57 -21.21 22.78
CA GLY A 139 33.05 -22.45 23.43
C GLY A 139 34.53 -22.80 23.18
N THR A 140 35.27 -22.07 22.34
CA THR A 140 36.70 -22.36 22.10
C THR A 140 37.60 -21.63 23.10
N GLY A 141 38.39 -22.38 23.88
CA GLY A 141 39.32 -21.85 24.88
C GLY A 141 40.37 -20.87 24.31
N ARG A 142 40.75 -19.85 25.08
CA ARG A 142 41.65 -18.75 24.64
C ARG A 142 43.06 -19.22 24.22
N PHE A 143 43.51 -20.38 24.72
CA PHE A 143 44.83 -20.93 24.47
C PHE A 143 44.88 -21.97 23.33
N ALA A 144 43.74 -22.37 22.76
CA ALA A 144 43.65 -23.35 21.67
C ALA A 144 43.99 -22.72 20.30
N ARG A 145 45.25 -22.30 20.12
CA ARG A 145 45.68 -21.48 18.96
C ARG A 145 45.36 -22.11 17.60
N GLY A 146 45.64 -23.41 17.42
CA GLY A 146 45.35 -24.12 16.16
C GLY A 146 43.85 -24.17 15.83
N THR A 147 43.03 -24.56 16.82
CA THR A 147 41.57 -24.65 16.70
C THR A 147 40.93 -23.28 16.42
N ARG A 148 41.46 -22.21 17.05
CA ARG A 148 41.01 -20.83 16.80
C ARG A 148 41.37 -20.33 15.40
N THR A 149 42.54 -20.69 14.86
CA THR A 149 42.92 -20.37 13.49
C THR A 149 42.00 -21.07 12.48
N ALA A 150 41.72 -22.36 12.70
CA ALA A 150 40.77 -23.11 11.87
C ALA A 150 39.34 -22.52 11.95
N ALA A 151 38.87 -22.19 13.16
CA ALA A 151 37.56 -21.56 13.37
C ALA A 151 37.43 -20.19 12.69
N ARG A 152 38.49 -19.37 12.68
CA ARG A 152 38.51 -18.09 11.95
C ARG A 152 38.49 -18.27 10.43
N ALA A 153 39.23 -19.25 9.92
CA ALA A 153 39.19 -19.58 8.50
C ALA A 153 37.79 -20.06 8.07
N GLN A 154 37.13 -20.89 8.89
CA GLN A 154 35.75 -21.31 8.65
C GLN A 154 34.77 -20.14 8.75
N ALA A 155 34.93 -19.27 9.75
CA ALA A 155 34.11 -18.07 9.90
C ALA A 155 34.20 -17.14 8.69
N ALA A 156 35.39 -16.98 8.09
CA ALA A 156 35.56 -16.19 6.88
C ALA A 156 34.79 -16.76 5.68
N ARG A 157 34.90 -18.08 5.44
CA ARG A 157 34.14 -18.77 4.38
C ARG A 157 32.63 -18.66 4.60
N ASP A 158 32.18 -18.94 5.82
CA ASP A 158 30.76 -18.89 6.15
C ASP A 158 30.19 -17.46 6.08
N ALA A 159 30.99 -16.44 6.43
CA ALA A 159 30.57 -15.05 6.30
C ALA A 159 30.36 -14.64 4.83
N ASP A 160 31.26 -15.06 3.94
CA ASP A 160 31.13 -14.79 2.50
C ASP A 160 29.92 -15.52 1.91
N ALA A 161 29.69 -16.78 2.29
CA ALA A 161 28.51 -17.55 1.90
C ALA A 161 27.20 -16.94 2.42
N TYR A 162 27.15 -16.56 3.71
CA TYR A 162 26.01 -15.89 4.31
C TYR A 162 25.66 -14.58 3.60
N LEU A 163 26.66 -13.76 3.24
CA LEU A 163 26.43 -12.51 2.52
C LEU A 163 25.84 -12.76 1.14
N ALA A 164 26.37 -13.73 0.39
CA ALA A 164 25.86 -14.07 -0.93
C ALA A 164 24.39 -14.53 -0.85
N ASP A 165 24.08 -15.45 0.06
CA ASP A 165 22.71 -15.96 0.26
C ASP A 165 21.75 -14.84 0.68
N GLU A 166 22.16 -13.99 1.64
CA GLU A 166 21.30 -12.94 2.16
C GLU A 166 21.11 -11.79 1.14
N GLN A 167 22.14 -11.46 0.35
CA GLN A 167 22.00 -10.52 -0.76
C GLN A 167 21.04 -11.03 -1.83
N LEU A 168 21.11 -12.32 -2.19
CA LEU A 168 20.18 -12.95 -3.11
C LEU A 168 18.74 -12.91 -2.57
N ARG A 169 18.54 -13.24 -1.29
CA ARG A 169 17.23 -13.18 -0.62
C ARG A 169 16.66 -11.76 -0.65
N LEU A 170 17.46 -10.76 -0.27
CA LEU A 170 17.03 -9.36 -0.28
C LEU A 170 16.70 -8.86 -1.69
N ALA A 171 17.48 -9.26 -2.70
CA ALA A 171 17.21 -8.95 -4.09
C ALA A 171 15.90 -9.59 -4.58
N ALA A 172 15.60 -10.83 -4.16
CA ALA A 172 14.34 -11.49 -4.47
C ALA A 172 13.15 -10.79 -3.82
N VAL A 173 13.26 -10.44 -2.53
CA VAL A 173 12.22 -9.66 -1.83
C VAL A 173 12.00 -8.32 -2.52
N HIS A 174 13.07 -7.62 -2.92
CA HIS A 174 12.95 -6.36 -3.64
C HIS A 174 12.20 -6.53 -4.97
N ARG A 175 12.54 -7.54 -5.78
CA ARG A 175 11.83 -7.81 -7.04
C ARG A 175 10.34 -8.07 -6.81
N ARG A 176 9.98 -8.87 -5.80
CA ARG A 176 8.57 -9.12 -5.45
C ARG A 176 7.84 -7.84 -5.09
N VAL A 177 8.40 -7.02 -4.20
CA VAL A 177 7.77 -5.76 -3.78
C VAL A 177 7.64 -4.77 -4.94
N VAL A 178 8.62 -4.73 -5.84
CA VAL A 178 8.53 -3.96 -7.10
C VAL A 178 7.40 -4.49 -7.98
N GLY A 179 7.31 -5.80 -8.18
CA GLY A 179 6.26 -6.44 -8.98
C GLY A 179 4.85 -6.20 -8.43
N GLU A 180 4.68 -6.26 -7.10
CA GLU A 180 3.44 -5.93 -6.41
C GLU A 180 3.06 -4.46 -6.63
N ALA A 181 4.01 -3.54 -6.46
CA ALA A 181 3.79 -2.11 -6.73
C ALA A 181 3.43 -1.83 -8.20
N ASP A 182 4.05 -2.54 -9.15
CA ASP A 182 3.73 -2.46 -10.56
C ASP A 182 2.35 -3.02 -10.90
N SER A 183 1.96 -4.13 -10.26
CA SER A 183 0.63 -4.70 -10.44
C SER A 183 -0.45 -3.75 -9.92
N TRP A 184 -0.27 -3.21 -8.71
CA TRP A 184 -1.16 -2.21 -8.14
C TRP A 184 -1.27 -0.96 -9.04
N TRP A 185 -0.14 -0.44 -9.53
CA TRP A 185 -0.14 0.72 -10.43
C TRP A 185 -0.86 0.43 -11.74
N ARG A 186 -0.72 -0.77 -12.30
CA ARG A 186 -1.48 -1.19 -13.50
C ARG A 186 -2.98 -1.26 -13.23
N LEU A 187 -3.40 -1.87 -12.12
CA LEU A 187 -4.81 -1.95 -11.73
C LEU A 187 -5.44 -0.56 -11.56
N LEU A 188 -4.72 0.35 -10.89
CA LEU A 188 -5.17 1.73 -10.72
C LEU A 188 -5.34 2.46 -12.07
N ASN A 189 -4.40 2.31 -13.00
CA ASN A 189 -4.51 2.89 -14.34
C ASN A 189 -5.52 2.19 -15.26
N ALA A 190 -5.91 0.96 -14.91
CA ALA A 190 -6.97 0.22 -15.60
C ALA A 190 -8.36 0.52 -15.04
N ASN A 191 -8.46 1.45 -14.07
CA ASN A 191 -9.70 1.77 -13.35
C ASN A 191 -10.34 0.55 -12.67
N ASP A 192 -9.52 -0.38 -12.15
CA ASP A 192 -10.02 -1.48 -11.33
C ASP A 192 -10.80 -0.95 -10.13
N GLU A 193 -12.08 -1.31 -10.04
CA GLU A 193 -13.04 -0.72 -9.08
C GLU A 193 -12.54 -0.83 -7.64
N ALA A 194 -12.11 -2.02 -7.22
CA ALA A 194 -11.64 -2.26 -5.85
C ALA A 194 -10.41 -1.39 -5.52
N THR A 195 -9.44 -1.35 -6.43
CA THR A 195 -8.21 -0.56 -6.26
C THR A 195 -8.49 0.95 -6.21
N VAL A 196 -9.34 1.45 -7.11
CA VAL A 196 -9.70 2.87 -7.20
C VAL A 196 -10.51 3.29 -5.97
N CYS A 197 -11.58 2.55 -5.63
CA CYS A 197 -12.43 2.89 -4.49
C CYS A 197 -11.65 2.83 -3.17
N GLU A 198 -10.80 1.83 -2.95
CA GLU A 198 -9.96 1.76 -1.74
C GLU A 198 -9.08 3.01 -1.63
N LEU A 199 -8.38 3.39 -2.70
CA LEU A 199 -7.45 4.51 -2.68
C LEU A 199 -8.16 5.87 -2.54
N VAL A 200 -9.27 6.08 -3.26
CA VAL A 200 -10.05 7.31 -3.19
C VAL A 200 -10.69 7.48 -1.81
N ASN A 201 -11.22 6.40 -1.22
CA ASN A 201 -11.79 6.44 0.13
C ASN A 201 -10.71 6.72 1.20
N ASP A 202 -9.50 6.18 1.03
CA ASP A 202 -8.36 6.50 1.90
C ASP A 202 -7.98 8.00 1.81
N ALA A 203 -8.06 8.60 0.62
CA ALA A 203 -7.84 10.03 0.43
C ALA A 203 -8.94 10.88 1.09
N PHE A 204 -10.21 10.49 0.93
CA PHE A 204 -11.36 11.20 1.50
C PHE A 204 -11.44 11.15 3.04
N ALA A 205 -10.73 10.23 3.69
CA ALA A 205 -10.82 10.02 5.13
C ALA A 205 -10.47 11.26 5.99
N ASP A 206 -9.75 12.24 5.44
CA ASP A 206 -9.36 13.47 6.12
C ASP A 206 -10.19 14.71 5.68
N ASN A 207 -11.20 14.55 4.81
CA ASN A 207 -12.02 15.65 4.30
C ASN A 207 -13.10 16.14 5.27
N ALA A 208 -13.44 17.43 5.15
CA ALA A 208 -14.51 18.07 5.92
C ALA A 208 -15.93 17.62 5.50
N ALA A 209 -16.10 17.22 4.23
CA ALA A 209 -17.31 16.55 3.75
C ALA A 209 -16.99 15.07 3.52
N SER A 210 -17.77 14.18 4.12
CA SER A 210 -17.56 12.74 4.01
C SER A 210 -17.97 12.25 2.63
N GLY A 211 -17.00 12.16 1.73
CA GLY A 211 -17.16 11.53 0.42
C GLY A 211 -16.88 10.03 0.52
N PHE A 212 -17.57 9.25 -0.30
CA PHE A 212 -17.37 7.81 -0.40
C PHE A 212 -17.52 7.38 -1.86
N ALA A 213 -16.45 6.84 -2.44
CA ALA A 213 -16.44 6.18 -3.72
C ALA A 213 -17.20 4.86 -3.64
N VAL A 214 -18.27 4.73 -4.42
CA VAL A 214 -19.17 3.58 -4.40
C VAL A 214 -18.94 2.59 -5.54
N GLY A 215 -18.28 3.03 -6.63
CA GLY A 215 -18.00 2.18 -7.77
C GLY A 215 -17.40 2.93 -8.95
N VAL A 216 -16.96 2.18 -9.96
CA VAL A 216 -16.33 2.70 -11.17
C VAL A 216 -16.97 2.05 -12.39
N ASP A 217 -17.46 2.85 -13.33
CA ASP A 217 -17.95 2.40 -14.63
C ASP A 217 -17.08 2.99 -15.75
N GLY A 218 -16.21 2.15 -16.33
CA GLY A 218 -15.26 2.55 -17.37
C GLY A 218 -14.27 3.62 -16.89
N THR A 219 -14.53 4.88 -17.25
CA THR A 219 -13.72 6.05 -16.84
C THR A 219 -14.46 6.99 -15.89
N THR A 220 -15.63 6.58 -15.42
CA THR A 220 -16.51 7.36 -14.54
C THR A 220 -16.46 6.78 -13.13
N LEU A 221 -16.04 7.59 -12.17
CA LEU A 221 -16.09 7.27 -10.75
C LEU A 221 -17.39 7.79 -10.15
N HIS A 222 -18.08 6.95 -9.39
CA HIS A 222 -19.30 7.32 -8.67
C HIS A 222 -18.98 7.61 -7.21
N VAL A 223 -19.37 8.79 -6.73
CA VAL A 223 -19.12 9.26 -5.36
C VAL A 223 -20.43 9.70 -4.71
N VAL A 224 -20.66 9.23 -3.49
CA VAL A 224 -21.70 9.76 -2.60
C VAL A 224 -21.04 10.66 -1.59
N MET A 225 -21.53 11.89 -1.43
CA MET A 225 -20.99 12.88 -0.50
C MET A 225 -22.05 13.28 0.53
N ARG A 226 -21.65 13.34 1.80
CA ARG A 226 -22.46 13.90 2.88
C ARG A 226 -22.09 15.36 3.13
N GLN A 227 -23.03 16.27 2.86
CA GLN A 227 -22.89 17.70 3.10
C GLN A 227 -23.46 18.07 4.48
N PRO A 228 -22.76 18.81 5.35
CA PRO A 228 -23.30 19.28 6.63
C PRO A 228 -24.67 19.95 6.50
N ASP A 229 -25.53 19.75 7.49
CA ASP A 229 -26.93 20.21 7.43
C ASP A 229 -27.02 21.74 7.49
N LEU A 230 -28.06 22.31 6.88
CA LEU A 230 -28.26 23.77 6.89
C LEU A 230 -28.41 24.34 8.32
N ASP A 231 -28.96 23.56 9.24
CA ASP A 231 -29.17 23.94 10.64
C ASP A 231 -27.93 23.78 11.53
N THR A 232 -26.80 23.29 11.00
CA THR A 232 -25.52 23.28 11.73
C THR A 232 -24.74 24.60 11.60
N LEU A 233 -25.21 25.55 10.78
CA LEU A 233 -24.58 26.85 10.65
C LEU A 233 -24.77 27.73 11.91
N PRO A 234 -23.82 28.64 12.23
CA PRO A 234 -23.95 29.55 13.37
C PRO A 234 -25.12 30.53 13.26
N ASP A 235 -25.77 30.88 14.38
CA ASP A 235 -26.89 31.84 14.39
C ASP A 235 -26.49 33.30 14.11
N ARG A 236 -25.19 33.62 14.16
CA ARG A 236 -24.66 34.98 14.01
C ARG A 236 -23.54 35.01 12.98
N MET A 237 -23.35 36.17 12.36
CA MET A 237 -22.21 36.42 11.47
C MET A 237 -21.50 37.74 11.80
N PRO A 238 -20.21 37.84 11.44
CA PRO A 238 -19.47 39.10 11.41
C PRO A 238 -20.16 40.15 10.55
N ALA A 239 -20.22 41.37 11.06
CA ALA A 239 -20.67 42.54 10.31
C ALA A 239 -19.89 43.78 10.76
N THR A 240 -20.08 44.88 10.04
CA THR A 240 -19.56 46.19 10.39
C THR A 240 -20.70 47.17 10.60
N THR A 241 -20.61 47.95 11.67
CA THR A 241 -21.49 49.10 11.89
C THR A 241 -21.24 50.19 10.83
N PRO A 242 -22.15 51.16 10.63
CA PRO A 242 -21.92 52.28 9.72
C PRO A 242 -20.64 53.09 10.02
N ALA A 243 -20.18 53.06 11.27
CA ALA A 243 -18.93 53.68 11.71
C ALA A 243 -17.68 52.79 11.53
N GLY A 244 -17.79 51.66 10.82
CA GLY A 244 -16.68 50.73 10.53
C GLY A 244 -16.27 49.84 11.70
N ARG A 245 -16.98 49.86 12.84
CA ARG A 245 -16.66 49.00 13.99
C ARG A 245 -17.16 47.57 13.76
N PRO A 246 -16.33 46.54 14.01
CA PRO A 246 -16.77 45.14 13.96
C PRO A 246 -17.91 44.87 14.94
N THR A 247 -18.89 44.08 14.52
CA THR A 247 -20.07 43.69 15.29
C THR A 247 -20.55 42.31 14.85
N LEU A 248 -21.58 41.78 15.52
CA LEU A 248 -22.26 40.54 15.18
C LEU A 248 -23.72 40.82 14.87
N LYS A 249 -24.18 40.43 13.68
CA LYS A 249 -25.61 40.45 13.32
C LYS A 249 -26.17 39.02 13.31
N ALA A 250 -27.49 38.89 13.39
CA ALA A 250 -28.16 37.61 13.19
C ALA A 250 -27.95 37.10 11.76
N LEU A 251 -27.69 35.81 11.59
CA LEU A 251 -27.63 35.14 10.30
C LEU A 251 -29.05 35.04 9.74
N THR A 252 -29.35 35.79 8.69
CA THR A 252 -30.68 35.70 8.05
C THR A 252 -30.81 34.35 7.35
N LYS A 253 -32.05 33.83 7.18
CA LYS A 253 -32.29 32.57 6.44
C LYS A 253 -31.64 32.55 5.05
N ARG A 254 -31.62 33.72 4.39
CA ARG A 254 -31.00 33.90 3.08
C ARG A 254 -29.48 33.83 3.15
N ASP A 255 -28.87 34.53 4.11
CA ASP A 255 -27.42 34.52 4.27
C ASP A 255 -26.92 33.13 4.70
N ALA A 256 -27.69 32.42 5.55
CA ALA A 256 -27.42 31.02 5.89
C ALA A 256 -27.41 30.12 4.65
N LEU A 257 -28.45 30.22 3.81
CA LEU A 257 -28.53 29.44 2.59
C LEU A 257 -27.38 29.77 1.62
N THR A 258 -26.97 31.04 1.53
CA THR A 258 -25.86 31.47 0.68
C THR A 258 -24.53 30.89 1.15
N TRP A 259 -24.27 30.96 2.46
CA TRP A 259 -23.08 30.35 3.05
C TRP A 259 -23.08 28.84 2.81
N TRP A 260 -24.15 28.17 3.22
CA TRP A 260 -24.29 26.73 3.06
C TRP A 260 -24.09 26.28 1.61
N PHE A 261 -24.69 26.99 0.64
CA PHE A 261 -24.60 26.67 -0.78
C PHE A 261 -23.19 26.91 -1.34
N THR A 262 -22.49 27.94 -0.86
CA THR A 262 -21.09 28.17 -1.22
C THR A 262 -20.19 27.06 -0.68
N THR A 263 -20.42 26.62 0.56
CA THR A 263 -19.72 25.48 1.16
C THR A 263 -20.01 24.19 0.39
N LEU A 264 -21.25 23.94 0.00
CA LEU A 264 -21.63 22.80 -0.83
C LEU A 264 -20.85 22.77 -2.15
N GLY A 265 -20.84 23.87 -2.91
CA GLY A 265 -20.09 23.94 -4.17
C GLY A 265 -18.59 23.76 -3.97
N GLY A 266 -18.04 24.33 -2.89
CA GLY A 266 -16.64 24.18 -2.50
C GLY A 266 -16.27 22.72 -2.21
N ASN A 267 -17.09 22.03 -1.42
CA ASN A 267 -16.90 20.62 -1.07
C ASN A 267 -17.01 19.72 -2.31
N VAL A 268 -18.02 19.91 -3.16
CA VAL A 268 -18.17 19.13 -4.41
C VAL A 268 -16.91 19.23 -5.27
N ILE A 269 -16.40 20.45 -5.51
CA ILE A 269 -15.21 20.63 -6.34
C ILE A 269 -13.95 20.10 -5.67
N ALA A 270 -13.81 20.23 -4.35
CA ALA A 270 -12.70 19.64 -3.61
C ALA A 270 -12.70 18.10 -3.76
N THR A 271 -13.83 17.45 -3.50
CA THR A 271 -14.02 16.00 -3.65
C THR A 271 -13.70 15.54 -5.07
N VAL A 272 -14.19 16.25 -6.09
CA VAL A 272 -13.89 15.93 -7.49
C VAL A 272 -12.40 16.10 -7.81
N LYS A 273 -11.78 17.20 -7.39
CA LYS A 273 -10.34 17.44 -7.64
C LYS A 273 -9.48 16.37 -6.98
N GLU A 274 -9.80 15.99 -5.75
CA GLU A 274 -9.06 14.96 -5.02
C GLU A 274 -9.24 13.58 -5.65
N ALA A 275 -10.47 13.21 -6.00
CA ALA A 275 -10.73 11.96 -6.72
C ALA A 275 -9.93 11.87 -8.02
N LEU A 276 -9.94 12.93 -8.83
CA LEU A 276 -9.19 13.00 -10.08
C LEU A 276 -7.67 13.03 -9.87
N ALA A 277 -7.18 13.61 -8.78
CA ALA A 277 -5.76 13.55 -8.44
C ALA A 277 -5.34 12.14 -7.99
N THR A 278 -6.26 11.41 -7.36
CA THR A 278 -6.03 10.09 -6.76
C THR A 278 -6.18 8.95 -7.78
N ALA A 279 -7.10 9.09 -8.74
CA ALA A 279 -7.35 8.12 -9.80
C ALA A 279 -7.03 8.74 -11.17
N PRO A 280 -5.82 8.54 -11.72
CA PRO A 280 -5.33 9.28 -12.87
C PRO A 280 -6.02 8.92 -14.19
N ALA A 281 -6.51 7.69 -14.31
CA ALA A 281 -7.23 7.19 -15.50
C ALA A 281 -8.75 7.45 -15.44
N VAL A 282 -9.25 8.00 -14.34
CA VAL A 282 -10.64 8.49 -14.25
C VAL A 282 -10.73 9.83 -14.97
N GLU A 283 -11.68 9.93 -15.89
CA GLU A 283 -11.94 11.13 -16.71
C GLU A 283 -13.18 11.89 -16.26
N CYS A 284 -14.08 11.24 -15.51
CA CYS A 284 -15.33 11.82 -15.02
C CYS A 284 -15.61 11.38 -13.58
N VAL A 285 -16.13 12.28 -12.77
CA VAL A 285 -16.65 11.96 -11.43
C VAL A 285 -18.12 12.33 -11.38
N ASN A 286 -18.97 11.34 -11.16
CA ASN A 286 -20.38 11.54 -10.86
C ASN A 286 -20.53 11.68 -9.33
N VAL A 287 -21.13 12.78 -8.88
CA VAL A 287 -21.32 13.06 -7.46
C VAL A 287 -22.80 13.20 -7.12
N ALA A 288 -23.25 12.40 -6.16
CA ALA A 288 -24.53 12.57 -5.48
C ALA A 288 -24.30 13.14 -4.08
N VAL A 289 -24.95 14.27 -3.77
CA VAL A 289 -24.79 14.94 -2.48
C VAL A 289 -26.03 14.80 -1.62
N LEU A 290 -25.82 14.28 -0.41
CA LEU A 290 -26.83 14.04 0.60
C LEU A 290 -26.78 15.10 1.70
N THR A 291 -27.95 15.61 2.08
CA THR A 291 -28.10 16.45 3.28
C THR A 291 -29.46 16.24 3.91
N ARG A 292 -29.62 16.61 5.19
CA ARG A 292 -30.93 16.60 5.83
C ARG A 292 -31.80 17.72 5.28
N ILE A 293 -32.95 17.36 4.75
CA ILE A 293 -33.92 18.33 4.23
C ILE A 293 -34.66 18.99 5.41
N PRO A 294 -34.63 20.33 5.56
CA PRO A 294 -35.19 20.99 6.73
C PRO A 294 -36.70 20.74 6.96
N THR A 295 -37.46 20.55 5.88
CA THR A 295 -38.93 20.36 5.95
C THR A 295 -39.34 18.96 6.35
N THR A 296 -38.63 17.93 5.88
CA THR A 296 -38.96 16.52 6.15
C THR A 296 -38.12 15.92 7.27
N ARG A 297 -37.00 16.58 7.65
CA ARG A 297 -35.97 16.08 8.57
C ARG A 297 -35.30 14.78 8.13
N ARG A 298 -35.52 14.34 6.89
CA ARG A 298 -34.94 13.13 6.26
C ARG A 298 -33.74 13.49 5.38
N LEU A 299 -32.89 12.51 5.12
CA LEU A 299 -31.85 12.66 4.09
C LEU A 299 -32.49 12.77 2.71
N GLY A 300 -31.89 13.60 1.87
CA GLY A 300 -32.28 13.72 0.47
C GLY A 300 -31.11 14.15 -0.38
N VAL A 301 -31.13 13.73 -1.63
CA VAL A 301 -30.18 14.19 -2.64
C VAL A 301 -30.52 15.62 -3.00
N VAL A 302 -29.55 16.51 -2.87
CA VAL A 302 -29.70 17.95 -3.18
C VAL A 302 -28.92 18.38 -4.40
N VAL A 303 -27.91 17.61 -4.77
CA VAL A 303 -27.11 17.76 -6.00
C VAL A 303 -26.84 16.38 -6.58
N HIS A 304 -26.98 16.25 -7.89
CA HIS A 304 -26.49 15.14 -8.68
C HIS A 304 -25.94 15.68 -10.00
N GLY A 305 -24.76 15.23 -10.42
CA GLY A 305 -24.19 15.66 -11.69
C GLY A 305 -22.83 15.05 -11.96
N GLU A 306 -22.25 15.42 -13.09
CA GLU A 306 -20.99 14.89 -13.57
C GLU A 306 -19.95 15.98 -13.78
N TRP A 307 -18.72 15.75 -13.32
CA TRP A 307 -17.60 16.67 -13.52
C TRP A 307 -16.46 15.96 -14.21
N THR A 308 -16.17 16.38 -15.45
CA THR A 308 -15.04 15.85 -16.22
C THR A 308 -13.72 16.47 -15.76
N ARG A 309 -12.64 15.68 -15.80
CA ARG A 309 -11.26 16.11 -15.54
C ARG A 309 -10.93 17.40 -16.29
N ARG A 310 -11.13 17.37 -17.61
CA ARG A 310 -10.88 18.51 -18.48
C ARG A 310 -11.61 19.77 -18.02
N ALA A 311 -12.89 19.69 -17.70
CA ALA A 311 -13.66 20.87 -17.30
C ALA A 311 -13.16 21.47 -15.97
N VAL A 312 -12.87 20.62 -14.99
CA VAL A 312 -12.39 21.05 -13.66
C VAL A 312 -10.99 21.65 -13.71
N GLU A 313 -10.08 21.06 -14.50
CA GLU A 313 -8.71 21.54 -14.67
C GLU A 313 -8.63 22.86 -15.46
N HIS A 314 -9.54 23.08 -16.42
CA HIS A 314 -9.60 24.33 -17.18
C HIS A 314 -10.32 25.46 -16.45
N ALA A 315 -11.11 25.13 -15.42
CA ALA A 315 -11.78 26.12 -14.59
C ALA A 315 -10.75 26.92 -13.76
N ARG A 316 -11.04 28.20 -13.56
CA ARG A 316 -10.17 29.11 -12.79
C ARG A 316 -10.71 29.27 -11.38
N TRP A 317 -10.09 28.62 -10.41
CA TRP A 317 -10.42 28.72 -9.00
C TRP A 317 -9.49 29.73 -8.33
N ARG A 318 -10.01 30.89 -7.92
CA ARG A 318 -9.20 31.99 -7.34
C ARG A 318 -9.76 32.54 -6.05
N THR A 319 -11.07 32.44 -5.87
CA THR A 319 -11.82 33.06 -4.79
C THR A 319 -12.85 32.09 -4.23
N GLU A 320 -13.35 32.39 -3.04
CA GLU A 320 -14.44 31.62 -2.40
C GLU A 320 -15.70 31.57 -3.27
N GLN A 321 -16.00 32.66 -3.99
CA GLN A 321 -17.19 32.74 -4.86
C GLN A 321 -17.10 31.82 -6.08
N ASP A 322 -15.89 31.44 -6.51
CA ASP A 322 -15.73 30.50 -7.62
C ASP A 322 -16.36 29.14 -7.31
N ALA A 323 -16.58 28.79 -6.03
CA ALA A 323 -17.27 27.57 -5.62
C ALA A 323 -18.62 27.39 -6.35
N LEU A 324 -19.35 28.47 -6.62
CA LEU A 324 -20.66 28.42 -7.27
C LEU A 324 -20.60 27.99 -8.74
N ARG A 325 -19.41 28.04 -9.36
CA ARG A 325 -19.18 27.60 -10.74
C ARG A 325 -19.29 26.08 -10.90
N PHE A 326 -19.41 25.32 -9.80
CA PHE A 326 -19.67 23.88 -9.88
C PHE A 326 -20.91 23.55 -10.74
N LEU A 327 -21.91 24.44 -10.76
CA LEU A 327 -23.09 24.33 -11.62
C LEU A 327 -22.75 24.45 -13.12
N ASP A 328 -21.88 25.39 -13.47
CA ASP A 328 -21.53 25.71 -14.87
C ASP A 328 -20.44 24.78 -15.42
N VAL A 329 -19.57 24.27 -14.54
CA VAL A 329 -18.46 23.38 -14.89
C VAL A 329 -18.93 21.94 -15.06
N GLY A 330 -19.96 21.53 -14.31
CA GLY A 330 -20.53 20.19 -14.38
C GLY A 330 -21.46 19.99 -15.58
N ARG A 331 -21.67 18.73 -15.95
CA ARG A 331 -22.66 18.27 -16.93
C ARG A 331 -23.86 17.68 -16.21
N GLU A 332 -25.03 17.95 -16.78
CA GLU A 332 -26.31 17.41 -16.29
C GLU A 332 -26.56 17.66 -14.79
N VAL A 333 -26.00 18.77 -14.26
CA VAL A 333 -26.08 19.09 -12.83
C VAL A 333 -27.52 19.42 -12.47
N ARG A 334 -28.16 18.52 -11.74
CA ARG A 334 -29.42 18.75 -11.06
C ARG A 334 -29.11 19.27 -9.67
N CYS A 335 -29.68 20.43 -9.33
CA CYS A 335 -29.51 21.05 -8.02
C CYS A 335 -30.86 21.52 -7.50
N SER A 336 -31.14 21.19 -6.25
CA SER A 336 -32.36 21.60 -5.55
C SER A 336 -32.47 23.11 -5.34
N VAL A 337 -31.32 23.79 -5.27
CA VAL A 337 -31.23 25.23 -5.03
C VAL A 337 -31.18 25.93 -6.38
N ARG A 338 -32.27 26.61 -6.73
CA ARG A 338 -32.36 27.37 -7.99
C ARG A 338 -31.79 28.77 -7.83
N ILE A 339 -31.04 29.22 -8.82
CA ILE A 339 -30.65 30.62 -9.02
C ILE A 339 -31.51 31.16 -10.18
N PRO A 340 -32.60 31.89 -9.91
CA PRO A 340 -33.40 32.56 -10.93
C PRO A 340 -32.57 33.65 -11.64
N GLU A 341 -33.02 34.10 -12.80
CA GLU A 341 -32.36 35.11 -13.67
C GLU A 341 -31.98 36.42 -12.96
N GLY A 342 -32.56 36.72 -11.78
CA GLY A 342 -32.18 37.84 -10.92
C GLY A 342 -30.98 37.60 -10.01
N GLY A 343 -30.30 36.45 -10.09
CA GLY A 343 -29.11 36.10 -9.30
C GLY A 343 -29.37 35.81 -7.81
N ARG A 344 -30.62 35.52 -7.41
CA ARG A 344 -31.02 35.38 -6.00
C ARG A 344 -31.48 33.96 -5.67
N LEU A 345 -30.76 33.24 -4.81
CA LEU A 345 -31.11 31.88 -4.39
C LEU A 345 -32.58 31.75 -3.94
N ALA A 346 -33.24 30.67 -4.38
CA ALA A 346 -34.59 30.32 -3.94
C ALA A 346 -34.69 30.12 -2.42
N ALA A 347 -35.88 30.30 -1.84
CA ALA A 347 -36.05 30.43 -0.38
C ALA A 347 -35.89 29.13 0.45
N GLY A 348 -35.53 27.99 -0.14
CA GLY A 348 -35.41 26.72 0.59
C GLY A 348 -34.84 25.57 -0.24
N ILE A 349 -34.51 24.49 0.46
CA ILE A 349 -33.92 23.25 -0.07
C ILE A 349 -35.02 22.17 -0.14
N LYS A 350 -35.05 21.39 -1.22
CA LYS A 350 -35.93 20.23 -1.39
C LYS A 350 -35.10 19.04 -1.89
N ALA A 351 -35.53 17.81 -1.60
CA ALA A 351 -34.91 16.64 -2.23
C ALA A 351 -35.18 16.68 -3.75
N LEU A 352 -34.19 16.27 -4.54
CA LEU A 352 -34.37 15.99 -5.96
C LEU A 352 -35.22 14.73 -6.13
N GLU A 353 -36.08 14.74 -7.15
CA GLU A 353 -36.78 13.52 -7.58
C GLU A 353 -35.78 12.60 -8.26
N ILE A 354 -35.52 11.45 -7.63
CA ILE A 354 -34.70 10.37 -8.18
C ILE A 354 -35.66 9.45 -8.94
N VAL A 355 -35.27 9.03 -10.14
CA VAL A 355 -36.14 8.20 -10.99
C VAL A 355 -36.24 6.79 -10.37
N PRO A 356 -37.43 6.18 -10.30
CA PRO A 356 -37.58 4.80 -9.85
C PRO A 356 -36.70 3.85 -10.69
N GLY A 357 -35.85 3.05 -10.02
CA GLY A 357 -34.89 2.14 -10.66
C GLY A 357 -33.44 2.63 -10.68
N ASP A 358 -33.17 3.84 -10.18
CA ASP A 358 -31.82 4.30 -9.86
C ASP A 358 -31.29 3.55 -8.62
N PRO A 359 -30.10 2.92 -8.65
CA PRO A 359 -29.51 2.26 -7.48
C PRO A 359 -29.40 3.18 -6.26
N LEU A 360 -29.31 4.49 -6.47
CA LEU A 360 -29.30 5.50 -5.41
C LEU A 360 -30.65 5.62 -4.71
N ALA A 361 -31.76 5.41 -5.42
CA ALA A 361 -33.10 5.43 -4.82
C ALA A 361 -33.27 4.28 -3.82
N ASP A 362 -32.88 3.07 -4.23
CA ASP A 362 -32.96 1.87 -3.37
C ASP A 362 -32.04 1.98 -2.15
N LEU A 363 -30.86 2.60 -2.29
CA LEU A 363 -29.94 2.88 -1.19
C LEU A 363 -30.57 3.85 -0.18
N LEU A 364 -31.21 4.91 -0.66
CA LEU A 364 -31.82 5.93 0.19
C LEU A 364 -33.03 5.40 0.95
N ASP A 365 -33.87 4.59 0.32
CA ASP A 365 -35.02 3.97 0.98
C ASP A 365 -34.59 3.02 2.11
N ARG A 366 -33.48 2.28 1.93
CA ARG A 366 -32.90 1.43 2.99
C ARG A 366 -32.33 2.23 4.16
N ILE A 367 -31.68 3.36 3.88
CA ILE A 367 -31.19 4.28 4.92
C ILE A 367 -32.37 4.90 5.69
N ASP A 368 -33.52 5.13 5.04
CA ASP A 368 -34.71 5.73 5.63
C ASP A 368 -35.42 4.80 6.65
N GLU A 369 -35.32 3.47 6.49
CA GLU A 369 -35.83 2.51 7.49
C GLU A 369 -35.04 2.56 8.81
N ASP A 370 -33.71 2.73 8.74
CA ASP A 370 -32.84 2.85 9.92
C ASP A 370 -32.87 4.28 10.54
N ALA A 371 -33.05 5.32 9.72
CA ALA A 371 -33.06 6.74 10.13
C ALA A 371 -34.23 7.15 11.03
N ALA A 372 -35.27 6.31 11.15
CA ALA A 372 -36.39 6.52 12.08
C ALA A 372 -35.98 6.41 13.56
N SER A 373 -34.79 5.84 13.85
CA SER A 373 -34.24 5.74 15.19
C SER A 373 -33.46 7.01 15.59
N PRO A 374 -33.68 7.59 16.78
CA PRO A 374 -32.86 8.70 17.28
C PRO A 374 -31.41 8.23 17.49
N GLY A 375 -30.53 8.54 16.54
CA GLY A 375 -29.13 8.10 16.54
C GLY A 375 -28.60 7.81 15.15
N ALA A 376 -29.42 7.19 14.29
CA ALA A 376 -28.99 6.63 13.00
C ALA A 376 -28.33 7.62 12.03
N LEU A 377 -28.71 8.90 12.04
CA LEU A 377 -28.04 9.94 11.24
C LEU A 377 -26.68 10.36 11.80
N ALA A 378 -26.56 10.41 13.13
CA ALA A 378 -25.27 10.61 13.78
C ALA A 378 -24.39 9.36 13.64
N ASP A 379 -25.00 8.17 13.59
CA ASP A 379 -24.35 6.89 13.30
C ASP A 379 -23.94 6.77 11.84
N LEU A 380 -24.62 7.43 10.89
CA LEU A 380 -24.20 7.52 9.48
C LEU A 380 -23.07 8.54 9.29
N ASP A 381 -23.19 9.73 9.91
CA ASP A 381 -22.11 10.72 9.94
C ASP A 381 -20.87 10.13 10.66
N ALA A 382 -21.09 9.28 11.68
CA ALA A 382 -20.06 8.47 12.30
C ALA A 382 -19.61 7.33 11.39
N ALA A 383 -20.46 6.56 10.71
CA ALA A 383 -20.04 5.45 9.84
C ALA A 383 -19.17 5.94 8.67
N LEU A 384 -19.58 7.02 8.01
CA LEU A 384 -18.81 7.69 6.97
C LEU A 384 -17.54 8.38 7.51
N GLY A 385 -17.44 8.64 8.81
CA GLY A 385 -16.27 9.26 9.47
C GLY A 385 -15.39 8.32 10.32
N GLU A 386 -15.92 7.15 10.72
CA GLU A 386 -15.36 6.13 11.62
C GLU A 386 -14.91 4.88 10.88
N GLU A 387 -15.30 4.68 9.61
CA GLU A 387 -14.53 3.82 8.67
C GLU A 387 -13.13 4.39 8.38
N ARG A 388 -12.55 5.08 9.34
CA ARG A 388 -11.12 5.27 9.47
C ARG A 388 -10.54 3.91 9.84
N PRO A 389 -9.83 3.20 8.95
CA PRO A 389 -9.16 1.97 9.33
C PRO A 389 -8.24 2.30 10.51
N ALA A 390 -8.50 1.68 11.66
CA ALA A 390 -7.64 1.81 12.83
C ALA A 390 -6.19 1.61 12.37
N PRO A 391 -5.20 2.38 12.88
CA PRO A 391 -3.82 2.18 12.50
C PRO A 391 -3.43 0.74 12.86
N GLY A 392 -3.46 -0.14 11.85
CA GLY A 392 -3.11 -1.54 12.05
C GLY A 392 -1.69 -1.69 12.59
N PRO A 393 -1.28 -2.90 12.97
CA PRO A 393 0.06 -3.15 13.50
C PRO A 393 1.14 -2.60 12.55
N ALA A 394 2.26 -2.18 13.15
CA ALA A 394 3.45 -1.80 12.41
C ALA A 394 3.89 -3.02 11.59
N LEU A 395 3.91 -2.83 10.27
CA LEU A 395 4.15 -3.92 9.35
C LEU A 395 5.66 -4.21 9.27
N PRO A 396 6.07 -5.48 9.23
CA PRO A 396 7.48 -5.88 9.34
C PRO A 396 8.30 -5.40 8.14
N ASN A 397 9.49 -4.85 8.38
CA ASN A 397 10.43 -4.42 7.32
C ASN A 397 10.69 -5.58 6.31
N PRO A 398 10.45 -5.39 4.99
CA PRO A 398 10.62 -6.48 4.02
C PRO A 398 12.09 -6.93 3.94
N TYR A 399 12.99 -5.99 4.18
CA TYR A 399 14.44 -6.18 4.13
C TYR A 399 15.03 -6.49 5.51
N ALA A 400 14.22 -7.00 6.45
CA ALA A 400 14.72 -7.45 7.74
C ALA A 400 15.81 -8.52 7.52
N VAL A 401 17.04 -8.20 7.93
CA VAL A 401 18.22 -9.05 7.73
C VAL A 401 18.16 -10.25 8.68
N VAL A 402 18.33 -11.45 8.14
CA VAL A 402 18.37 -12.70 8.91
C VAL A 402 19.66 -12.76 9.75
N PRO A 403 19.61 -13.02 11.06
CA PRO A 403 20.84 -13.18 11.85
C PRO A 403 21.70 -14.36 11.39
N PHE A 404 23.03 -14.21 11.38
CA PHE A 404 23.98 -15.26 10.98
C PHE A 404 23.74 -16.60 11.69
N SER A 405 23.45 -16.58 12.99
CA SER A 405 23.18 -17.81 13.76
C SER A 405 21.94 -18.54 13.29
N ALA A 406 20.89 -17.81 12.90
CA ALA A 406 19.66 -18.39 12.37
C ALA A 406 19.87 -18.96 10.97
N TRP A 407 20.67 -18.28 10.13
CA TRP A 407 21.11 -18.82 8.83
C TRP A 407 21.92 -20.11 9.01
N LYS A 408 22.88 -20.11 9.97
CA LYS A 408 23.71 -21.29 10.23
C LYS A 408 22.93 -22.47 10.82
N GLN A 409 21.93 -22.21 11.67
CA GLN A 409 21.01 -23.25 12.17
C GLN A 409 20.22 -23.90 11.05
N ARG A 410 19.68 -23.12 10.10
CA ARG A 410 18.98 -23.68 8.92
C ARG A 410 19.87 -24.60 8.07
N LEU A 411 21.17 -24.29 8.00
CA LEU A 411 22.16 -25.15 7.33
C LEU A 411 22.52 -26.39 8.17
N GLY A 412 22.58 -26.24 9.50
CA GLY A 412 22.95 -27.29 10.46
C GLY A 412 21.86 -28.34 10.71
N ASP A 413 20.58 -27.97 10.58
CA ASP A 413 19.45 -28.91 10.58
C ASP A 413 19.35 -29.72 9.27
N GLY A 414 20.34 -29.58 8.37
CA GLY A 414 20.54 -30.37 7.17
C GLY A 414 21.21 -31.73 7.42
N ALA A 415 20.89 -32.41 8.52
CA ALA A 415 21.23 -33.82 8.68
C ALA A 415 20.36 -34.66 7.73
N SER A 416 21.01 -35.33 6.78
CA SER A 416 20.52 -36.41 5.89
C SER A 416 19.02 -36.74 5.96
N ASP A 417 18.17 -36.05 5.20
CA ASP A 417 16.90 -36.64 4.77
C ASP A 417 16.37 -35.97 3.50
N LEU A 418 16.60 -36.61 2.35
CA LEU A 418 15.92 -36.28 1.08
C LEU A 418 14.39 -36.16 1.26
N PRO A 419 13.71 -36.97 2.11
CA PRO A 419 12.33 -36.75 2.55
C PRO A 419 12.03 -35.36 3.13
N ALA A 420 12.90 -34.81 3.98
CA ALA A 420 12.70 -33.47 4.54
C ALA A 420 12.97 -32.36 3.51
N ALA A 421 13.94 -32.56 2.60
CA ALA A 421 14.15 -31.66 1.46
C ALA A 421 12.96 -31.67 0.50
N ARG A 422 12.40 -32.85 0.23
CA ARG A 422 11.17 -33.06 -0.55
C ARG A 422 9.99 -32.34 0.09
N GLN A 423 9.79 -32.48 1.40
CA GLN A 423 8.68 -31.83 2.11
C GLN A 423 8.79 -30.30 2.05
N ARG A 424 9.99 -29.74 2.21
CA ARG A 424 10.24 -28.29 2.09
C ARG A 424 10.00 -27.77 0.67
N LEU A 425 10.42 -28.52 -0.35
CA LEU A 425 10.15 -28.21 -1.76
C LEU A 425 8.65 -28.23 -2.06
N HIS A 426 7.94 -29.26 -1.58
CA HIS A 426 6.49 -29.40 -1.75
C HIS A 426 5.74 -28.23 -1.09
N GLN A 427 6.05 -27.92 0.18
CA GLN A 427 5.43 -26.81 0.91
C GLN A 427 5.71 -25.44 0.27
N ALA A 428 6.93 -25.23 -0.23
CA ALA A 428 7.30 -23.96 -0.86
C ALA A 428 6.56 -23.71 -2.18
N LEU A 429 6.25 -24.77 -2.95
CA LEU A 429 5.60 -24.64 -4.24
C LEU A 429 4.08 -24.71 -4.16
N ASP A 430 3.51 -25.58 -3.32
CA ASP A 430 2.05 -25.66 -3.15
C ASP A 430 1.46 -24.40 -2.49
N GLY A 431 2.24 -23.69 -1.68
CA GLY A 431 1.80 -22.45 -1.03
C GLY A 431 1.98 -21.18 -1.86
N ALA A 432 2.79 -21.23 -2.93
CA ALA A 432 3.20 -20.06 -3.70
C ALA A 432 2.81 -20.10 -5.18
N VAL A 433 2.39 -21.26 -5.70
CA VAL A 433 2.21 -21.48 -7.14
C VAL A 433 0.95 -22.28 -7.42
N THR A 434 0.01 -21.71 -8.16
CA THR A 434 -1.17 -22.46 -8.64
C THR A 434 -0.82 -23.31 -9.87
N HIS A 435 -1.54 -24.41 -10.10
CA HIS A 435 -1.36 -25.28 -11.29
C HIS A 435 -1.49 -24.55 -12.63
N ARG A 436 -2.23 -23.44 -12.65
CA ARG A 436 -2.36 -22.57 -13.82
C ARG A 436 -1.09 -21.77 -14.09
N GLN A 437 -0.47 -21.20 -13.05
CA GLN A 437 0.75 -20.39 -13.17
C GLN A 437 1.97 -21.21 -13.60
N LEU A 438 1.96 -22.54 -13.39
CA LEU A 438 3.00 -23.44 -13.90
C LEU A 438 3.00 -23.54 -15.44
N ALA A 439 1.85 -23.41 -16.07
CA ALA A 439 1.71 -23.43 -17.52
C ALA A 439 2.00 -22.06 -18.16
N GLU A 440 1.97 -20.99 -17.37
CA GLU A 440 2.19 -19.62 -17.83
C GLU A 440 3.70 -19.30 -17.87
N GLY A 441 4.26 -19.07 -19.06
CA GLY A 441 5.65 -18.63 -19.23
C GLY A 441 6.74 -19.72 -19.08
N PRO A 442 8.02 -19.35 -19.29
CA PRO A 442 9.13 -20.30 -19.21
C PRO A 442 9.61 -20.49 -17.77
N LEU A 443 9.67 -21.75 -17.33
CA LEU A 443 10.38 -22.19 -16.14
C LEU A 443 11.88 -22.30 -16.44
N SER A 444 12.76 -21.98 -15.49
CA SER A 444 14.17 -22.34 -15.65
C SER A 444 14.81 -22.97 -14.41
N LEU A 445 15.60 -24.03 -14.62
CA LEU A 445 16.47 -24.61 -13.62
C LEU A 445 17.93 -24.29 -13.95
N GLU A 446 18.72 -23.93 -12.95
CA GLU A 446 20.11 -23.52 -13.08
C GLU A 446 21.02 -24.30 -12.12
N LEU A 447 22.08 -24.86 -12.68
CA LEU A 447 23.25 -25.34 -11.96
C LEU A 447 24.33 -24.25 -11.97
N PRO A 448 24.80 -23.80 -10.80
CA PRO A 448 25.84 -22.80 -10.68
C PRO A 448 27.20 -23.36 -11.11
N ALA A 449 28.11 -22.44 -11.43
CA ALA A 449 29.48 -22.75 -11.82
C ALA A 449 30.20 -23.59 -10.76
N GLY A 450 30.97 -24.59 -11.22
CA GLY A 450 31.71 -25.51 -10.35
C GLY A 450 30.89 -26.67 -9.78
N SER A 451 29.65 -26.85 -10.21
CA SER A 451 28.89 -28.07 -9.94
C SER A 451 29.46 -29.24 -10.76
N GLN A 452 29.61 -30.42 -10.14
CA GLN A 452 30.02 -31.63 -10.85
C GLN A 452 28.87 -32.34 -11.56
N GLY A 453 27.63 -31.86 -11.39
CA GLY A 453 26.43 -32.47 -11.95
C GLY A 453 26.01 -31.88 -13.29
N ASP A 454 25.21 -32.64 -14.02
CA ASP A 454 24.54 -32.26 -15.26
C ASP A 454 23.02 -32.37 -15.11
N LEU A 455 22.29 -31.46 -15.79
CA LEU A 455 20.83 -31.50 -15.88
C LEU A 455 20.40 -32.27 -17.14
N SER A 456 19.42 -33.16 -16.96
CA SER A 456 18.70 -33.81 -18.04
C SER A 456 17.20 -33.70 -17.81
N VAL A 457 16.40 -33.75 -18.88
CA VAL A 457 14.94 -33.69 -18.84
C VAL A 457 14.36 -34.84 -19.64
N LEU A 458 13.48 -35.62 -19.01
CA LEU A 458 12.76 -36.72 -19.63
C LEU A 458 11.31 -36.30 -19.85
N LEU A 459 10.84 -36.35 -21.10
CA LEU A 459 9.45 -36.15 -21.47
C LEU A 459 8.79 -37.52 -21.60
N LEU A 460 7.73 -37.74 -20.82
CA LEU A 460 7.16 -39.05 -20.58
C LEU A 460 5.70 -39.06 -21.05
N GLY A 461 5.37 -40.11 -21.81
CA GLY A 461 4.01 -40.39 -22.24
C GLY A 461 3.15 -41.03 -21.13
N PRO A 462 1.94 -41.50 -21.48
CA PRO A 462 0.97 -42.05 -20.52
C PRO A 462 1.49 -43.28 -19.75
N GLU A 463 2.35 -44.08 -20.37
CA GLU A 463 2.99 -45.24 -19.74
C GLU A 463 4.15 -44.87 -18.80
N GLY A 464 4.43 -43.57 -18.64
CA GLY A 464 5.53 -43.07 -17.81
C GLY A 464 6.92 -43.30 -18.41
N LYS A 465 6.99 -43.64 -19.70
CA LYS A 465 8.21 -43.88 -20.48
C LYS A 465 8.45 -42.80 -21.53
N VAL A 466 9.71 -42.64 -21.92
CA VAL A 466 10.11 -41.83 -23.07
C VAL A 466 9.59 -42.51 -24.34
N VAL A 467 8.87 -41.75 -25.18
CA VAL A 467 8.20 -42.30 -26.38
C VAL A 467 9.13 -42.30 -27.60
N SER A 468 10.05 -41.34 -27.66
CA SER A 468 11.01 -41.16 -28.76
C SER A 468 12.33 -40.59 -28.21
N ASP A 469 13.45 -40.83 -28.89
CA ASP A 469 14.74 -40.24 -28.53
C ASP A 469 14.69 -38.70 -28.49
N SER A 470 13.79 -38.10 -29.28
CA SER A 470 13.52 -36.65 -29.28
C SER A 470 12.97 -36.11 -27.96
N ASP A 471 12.46 -37.00 -27.10
CA ASP A 471 11.79 -36.70 -25.84
C ASP A 471 12.74 -36.81 -24.63
N PHE A 472 14.02 -37.13 -24.88
CA PHE A 472 15.08 -37.07 -23.88
C PHE A 472 16.04 -35.92 -24.19
N ILE A 473 16.09 -34.93 -23.30
CA ILE A 473 16.90 -33.71 -23.45
C ILE A 473 18.07 -33.78 -22.47
N PHE A 474 19.29 -33.76 -23.00
CA PHE A 474 20.54 -33.90 -22.25
C PHE A 474 21.69 -33.20 -22.98
N TYR A 475 22.92 -33.29 -22.48
CA TYR A 475 24.05 -32.52 -23.02
C TYR A 475 24.36 -32.75 -24.51
N ASN A 476 24.04 -33.92 -25.09
CA ASN A 476 24.19 -34.18 -26.54
C ASN A 476 22.91 -33.90 -27.35
N HIS A 477 21.78 -33.67 -26.70
CA HIS A 477 20.51 -33.36 -27.34
C HIS A 477 19.85 -32.19 -26.61
N LEU A 478 20.18 -30.97 -27.06
CA LEU A 478 19.98 -29.74 -26.29
C LEU A 478 18.56 -29.17 -26.35
N SER A 479 17.69 -29.64 -27.25
CA SER A 479 16.34 -29.07 -27.36
C SER A 479 15.37 -29.98 -28.07
N THR A 480 14.13 -29.98 -27.60
CA THR A 480 12.98 -30.55 -28.34
C THR A 480 12.76 -29.85 -29.69
N PRO A 481 12.22 -30.53 -30.71
CA PRO A 481 11.94 -29.94 -32.03
C PRO A 481 11.00 -28.73 -32.01
N ASN A 482 10.05 -28.71 -31.07
CA ASN A 482 9.11 -27.61 -30.86
C ASN A 482 9.66 -26.49 -29.93
N GLY A 483 10.88 -26.63 -29.43
CA GLY A 483 11.52 -25.68 -28.51
C GLY A 483 10.84 -25.57 -27.14
N ALA A 484 9.99 -26.55 -26.78
CA ALA A 484 9.30 -26.57 -25.49
C ALA A 484 10.28 -26.78 -24.32
N VAL A 485 11.32 -27.59 -24.52
CA VAL A 485 12.42 -27.77 -23.58
C VAL A 485 13.75 -27.51 -24.26
N SER A 486 14.63 -26.77 -23.59
CA SER A 486 16.00 -26.53 -24.02
C SER A 486 17.00 -26.53 -22.86
N LEU A 487 18.22 -26.99 -23.15
CA LEU A 487 19.39 -26.94 -22.29
C LEU A 487 20.39 -25.94 -22.86
N HIS A 488 20.86 -25.05 -22.00
CA HIS A 488 21.88 -24.06 -22.31
C HIS A 488 23.05 -24.24 -21.36
N THR A 489 24.24 -24.44 -21.90
CA THR A 489 25.47 -24.47 -21.11
C THR A 489 26.29 -23.23 -21.47
N ALA A 490 26.77 -22.52 -20.45
CA ALA A 490 27.66 -21.37 -20.61
C ALA A 490 28.98 -21.60 -19.85
N GLY A 491 30.10 -21.18 -20.45
CA GLY A 491 31.45 -21.42 -19.95
C GLY A 491 32.13 -22.61 -20.63
N SER A 492 33.38 -22.41 -21.06
CA SER A 492 34.21 -23.44 -21.74
C SER A 492 35.09 -24.24 -20.78
N ASP A 493 35.23 -23.77 -19.54
CA ASP A 493 36.03 -24.39 -18.48
C ASP A 493 35.10 -25.11 -17.50
N ALA A 494 35.47 -26.32 -17.08
CA ALA A 494 34.64 -27.18 -16.23
C ALA A 494 34.29 -26.51 -14.89
N ASP A 495 35.23 -25.74 -14.33
CA ASP A 495 35.05 -25.03 -13.06
C ASP A 495 34.14 -23.78 -13.18
N LEU A 496 33.93 -23.28 -14.40
CA LEU A 496 33.14 -22.09 -14.70
C LEU A 496 31.82 -22.41 -15.44
N ARG A 497 31.54 -23.71 -15.65
CA ARG A 497 30.40 -24.18 -16.44
C ARG A 497 29.10 -23.99 -15.66
N THR A 498 28.19 -23.19 -16.19
CA THR A 498 26.79 -23.12 -15.73
C THR A 498 25.89 -23.86 -16.70
N THR A 499 24.92 -24.61 -16.17
CA THR A 499 23.95 -25.35 -16.99
C THR A 499 22.54 -24.88 -16.63
N ARG A 500 21.76 -24.48 -17.64
CA ARG A 500 20.41 -23.98 -17.49
C ARG A 500 19.43 -24.77 -18.34
N ALA A 501 18.44 -25.39 -17.72
CA ALA A 501 17.28 -25.97 -18.39
C ALA A 501 16.15 -24.94 -18.45
N VAL A 502 15.49 -24.79 -19.60
CA VAL A 502 14.31 -23.94 -19.79
C VAL A 502 13.15 -24.83 -20.25
N LEU A 503 12.00 -24.71 -19.59
CA LEU A 503 10.81 -25.50 -19.86
C LEU A 503 9.59 -24.60 -20.12
N ARG A 504 8.90 -24.82 -21.23
CA ARG A 504 7.64 -24.16 -21.62
C ARG A 504 6.54 -25.21 -21.67
N LEU A 505 5.90 -25.44 -20.53
CA LEU A 505 4.96 -26.55 -20.37
C LEU A 505 3.74 -26.46 -21.31
N ALA A 506 3.27 -25.24 -21.60
CA ALA A 506 2.18 -25.02 -22.56
C ALA A 506 2.55 -25.30 -24.03
N ALA A 507 3.84 -25.41 -24.36
CA ALA A 507 4.31 -25.72 -25.71
C ALA A 507 4.59 -27.22 -25.90
N LEU A 508 4.42 -28.05 -24.86
CA LEU A 508 4.65 -29.48 -24.93
C LEU A 508 3.54 -30.16 -25.73
N SER A 509 3.95 -31.12 -26.56
CA SER A 509 3.06 -31.96 -27.35
C SER A 509 2.03 -32.67 -26.47
N GLU A 510 0.82 -32.89 -27.02
CA GLU A 510 -0.31 -33.48 -26.28
C GLU A 510 -0.04 -34.89 -25.75
N HIS A 511 0.83 -35.66 -26.41
CA HIS A 511 1.21 -37.00 -25.96
C HIS A 511 2.12 -37.01 -24.73
N ILE A 512 2.63 -35.85 -24.28
CA ILE A 512 3.45 -35.72 -23.07
C ILE A 512 2.55 -35.41 -21.88
N GLU A 513 2.48 -36.35 -20.95
CA GLU A 513 1.71 -36.24 -19.72
C GLU A 513 2.58 -35.96 -18.49
N ARG A 514 3.88 -36.26 -18.56
CA ARG A 514 4.80 -36.04 -17.45
C ARG A 514 6.16 -35.56 -17.91
N VAL A 515 6.78 -34.67 -17.15
CA VAL A 515 8.14 -34.17 -17.38
C VAL A 515 8.97 -34.36 -16.12
N ALA A 516 10.00 -35.20 -16.17
CA ALA A 516 10.91 -35.43 -15.06
C ALA A 516 12.22 -34.67 -15.26
N VAL A 517 12.64 -33.91 -14.23
CA VAL A 517 13.94 -33.22 -14.24
C VAL A 517 14.94 -34.02 -13.41
N VAL A 518 16.04 -34.38 -14.04
CA VAL A 518 17.07 -35.27 -13.50
C VAL A 518 18.37 -34.51 -13.33
N LEU A 519 19.00 -34.74 -12.18
CA LEU A 519 20.35 -34.31 -11.87
C LEU A 519 21.23 -35.56 -11.79
N SER A 520 22.37 -35.57 -12.45
CA SER A 520 23.29 -36.72 -12.43
C SER A 520 24.74 -36.28 -12.46
N VAL A 521 25.65 -37.10 -11.94
CA VAL A 521 27.09 -36.92 -12.07
C VAL A 521 27.72 -38.03 -12.91
N PRO A 522 28.88 -37.80 -13.54
CA PRO A 522 29.66 -38.87 -14.17
C PRO A 522 30.05 -39.95 -13.15
N GLU A 523 30.20 -41.18 -13.60
CA GLU A 523 30.52 -42.35 -12.75
C GLU A 523 31.83 -42.19 -11.94
N ALA A 524 32.77 -41.37 -12.44
CA ALA A 524 34.03 -41.06 -11.75
C ALA A 524 33.90 -40.04 -10.59
N ALA A 525 32.73 -39.42 -10.39
CA ALA A 525 32.50 -38.42 -9.35
C ALA A 525 32.08 -39.05 -8.02
N ALA A 526 32.33 -38.36 -6.90
CA ALA A 526 32.04 -38.87 -5.56
C ALA A 526 30.53 -38.86 -5.18
N GLY A 527 29.64 -38.48 -6.11
CA GLY A 527 28.20 -38.34 -5.89
C GLY A 527 27.70 -36.89 -6.03
N LEU A 528 26.41 -36.67 -5.77
CA LEU A 528 25.75 -35.36 -5.93
C LEU A 528 25.88 -34.42 -4.72
N ALA A 529 26.52 -34.88 -3.65
CA ALA A 529 26.72 -34.15 -2.40
C ALA A 529 27.22 -32.71 -2.60
N GLY A 530 26.51 -31.74 -2.01
CA GLY A 530 26.88 -30.32 -2.07
C GLY A 530 26.48 -29.61 -3.38
N THR A 531 25.80 -30.29 -4.30
CA THR A 531 25.26 -29.66 -5.51
C THR A 531 24.06 -28.78 -5.15
N ARG A 532 24.10 -27.52 -5.60
CA ARG A 532 22.99 -26.58 -5.47
C ARG A 532 22.25 -26.48 -6.80
N VAL A 533 20.93 -26.66 -6.79
CA VAL A 533 20.07 -26.42 -7.96
C VAL A 533 19.15 -25.26 -7.65
N ARG A 534 19.03 -24.30 -8.56
CA ARG A 534 18.04 -23.22 -8.44
C ARG A 534 16.95 -23.40 -9.48
N MET A 535 15.70 -23.15 -9.12
CA MET A 535 14.56 -23.17 -10.02
C MET A 535 13.83 -21.83 -9.91
N ASP A 536 13.57 -21.19 -11.04
CA ASP A 536 12.85 -19.92 -11.14
C ASP A 536 11.55 -20.12 -11.93
N LEU A 537 10.44 -19.63 -11.35
CA LEU A 537 9.08 -19.63 -11.92
C LEU A 537 8.61 -18.18 -12.09
N PRO A 538 8.93 -17.53 -13.22
CA PRO A 538 8.65 -16.11 -13.42
C PRO A 538 7.15 -15.75 -13.34
N ALA A 539 6.26 -16.59 -13.89
CA ALA A 539 4.82 -16.32 -13.87
C ALA A 539 4.16 -16.50 -12.49
N ALA A 540 4.82 -17.23 -11.60
CA ALA A 540 4.39 -17.39 -10.21
C ALA A 540 5.17 -16.48 -9.24
N ASP A 541 6.12 -15.68 -9.75
CA ASP A 541 7.10 -14.93 -8.96
C ASP A 541 7.74 -15.76 -7.82
N ALA A 542 7.96 -17.05 -8.10
CA ALA A 542 8.48 -18.01 -7.15
C ALA A 542 9.90 -18.44 -7.56
N HIS A 543 10.75 -18.64 -6.56
CA HIS A 543 12.07 -19.23 -6.74
C HIS A 543 12.29 -20.29 -5.66
N TRP A 544 12.97 -21.35 -6.05
CA TRP A 544 13.32 -22.45 -5.17
C TRP A 544 14.78 -22.82 -5.35
N HIS A 545 15.39 -23.37 -4.29
CA HIS A 545 16.70 -24.01 -4.40
C HIS A 545 16.71 -25.35 -3.68
N LEU A 546 17.38 -26.33 -4.28
CA LEU A 546 17.84 -27.53 -3.62
C LEU A 546 19.28 -27.35 -3.22
N ASP A 547 19.61 -27.69 -1.98
CA ASP A 547 20.97 -28.08 -1.62
C ASP A 547 20.99 -29.60 -1.45
N VAL A 548 21.67 -30.31 -2.36
CA VAL A 548 21.83 -31.76 -2.24
C VAL A 548 22.66 -32.03 -0.98
N PRO A 549 22.13 -32.80 0.00
CA PRO A 549 22.81 -33.03 1.26
C PRO A 549 24.21 -33.61 1.06
N GLY A 550 25.17 -33.19 1.88
CA GLY A 550 26.57 -33.62 1.80
C GLY A 550 26.82 -35.12 2.02
N GLY A 551 25.81 -35.88 2.47
CA GLY A 551 25.87 -37.34 2.65
C GLY A 551 25.23 -38.16 1.51
N SER A 552 24.74 -37.51 0.45
CA SER A 552 24.18 -38.20 -0.72
C SER A 552 25.30 -38.89 -1.49
N THR A 553 25.15 -40.20 -1.70
CA THR A 553 26.10 -41.04 -2.44
C THR A 553 25.55 -41.47 -3.79
N GLU A 554 24.29 -41.13 -4.06
CA GLU A 554 23.59 -41.50 -5.27
C GLU A 554 24.12 -40.71 -6.48
N PRO A 555 24.54 -41.40 -7.56
CA PRO A 555 25.07 -40.73 -8.75
C PRO A 555 23.98 -40.06 -9.62
N ALA A 556 22.69 -40.34 -9.37
CA ALA A 556 21.58 -39.66 -10.02
C ALA A 556 20.43 -39.36 -9.06
N LEU A 557 19.68 -38.30 -9.33
CA LEU A 557 18.60 -37.76 -8.50
C LEU A 557 17.48 -37.20 -9.39
N VAL A 558 16.25 -37.67 -9.19
CA VAL A 558 15.06 -37.01 -9.76
C VAL A 558 14.68 -35.87 -8.85
N LEU A 559 14.79 -34.63 -9.34
CA LEU A 559 14.49 -33.42 -8.57
C LEU A 559 12.98 -33.29 -8.34
N GLY A 560 12.21 -33.41 -9.42
CA GLY A 560 10.76 -33.31 -9.41
C GLY A 560 10.15 -33.64 -10.75
N GLU A 561 8.83 -33.78 -10.74
CA GLU A 561 8.04 -34.13 -11.92
C GLU A 561 6.94 -33.08 -12.14
N PHE A 562 6.74 -32.64 -13.38
CA PHE A 562 5.54 -31.92 -13.79
C PHE A 562 4.57 -32.93 -14.37
N LEU A 563 3.33 -32.95 -13.89
CA LEU A 563 2.27 -33.83 -14.34
C LEU A 563 1.17 -33.00 -14.97
N ARG A 564 0.72 -33.39 -16.16
CA ARG A 564 -0.43 -32.77 -16.83
C ARG A 564 -1.70 -33.24 -16.10
N ALA A 565 -2.48 -32.31 -15.56
CA ALA A 565 -3.71 -32.64 -14.84
C ALA A 565 -4.86 -32.79 -15.84
N GLY A 566 -5.35 -34.02 -16.01
CA GLY A 566 -6.49 -34.30 -16.87
C GLY A 566 -7.81 -33.96 -16.19
N SER A 567 -8.43 -32.82 -16.53
CA SER A 567 -9.88 -32.65 -16.42
C SER A 567 -10.38 -31.52 -17.32
N SER A 568 -11.66 -31.61 -17.66
CA SER A 568 -12.51 -30.86 -18.59
C SER A 568 -12.44 -29.31 -18.63
N HIS A 569 -11.47 -28.66 -17.98
CA HIS A 569 -11.31 -27.20 -17.91
C HIS A 569 -9.86 -26.72 -18.18
N GLY A 570 -9.17 -27.33 -19.15
CA GLY A 570 -7.94 -26.81 -19.74
C GLY A 570 -6.64 -27.49 -19.27
N ASP A 571 -5.60 -27.40 -20.11
CA ASP A 571 -4.25 -27.93 -19.88
C ASP A 571 -3.60 -27.26 -18.67
N THR A 572 -3.73 -27.88 -17.49
CA THR A 572 -3.10 -27.41 -16.26
C THR A 572 -1.98 -28.37 -15.86
N TRP A 573 -0.91 -27.83 -15.27
CA TRP A 573 0.26 -28.61 -14.87
C TRP A 573 0.42 -28.59 -13.36
N GLN A 574 0.68 -29.75 -12.78
CA GLN A 574 1.00 -29.92 -11.36
C GLN A 574 2.46 -30.26 -11.18
N PHE A 575 3.16 -29.53 -10.32
CA PHE A 575 4.50 -29.91 -9.92
C PHE A 575 4.48 -30.84 -8.71
N ARG A 576 5.32 -31.86 -8.73
CA ARG A 576 5.53 -32.78 -7.63
C ARG A 576 7.02 -32.86 -7.29
N ALA A 577 7.33 -32.44 -6.08
CA ALA A 577 8.62 -32.70 -5.43
C ALA A 577 8.86 -34.21 -5.29
N VAL A 578 9.93 -34.73 -5.91
CA VAL A 578 10.30 -36.15 -5.82
C VAL A 578 11.54 -36.32 -4.94
N CYS A 579 12.65 -35.65 -5.28
CA CYS A 579 13.93 -35.76 -4.59
C CYS A 579 14.35 -37.22 -4.30
N SER A 580 14.26 -38.10 -5.30
CA SER A 580 14.59 -39.53 -5.17
C SER A 580 15.92 -39.84 -5.81
N GLY A 581 16.88 -40.32 -5.01
CA GLY A 581 18.19 -40.77 -5.48
C GLY A 581 18.13 -42.15 -6.14
N TRP A 582 19.08 -42.41 -7.03
CA TRP A 582 19.23 -43.67 -7.76
C TRP A 582 20.65 -44.21 -7.58
N THR A 583 20.77 -45.38 -6.94
CA THR A 583 22.06 -46.05 -6.70
C THR A 583 22.69 -46.58 -7.98
N ASP A 584 21.86 -46.99 -8.94
CA ASP A 584 22.28 -47.51 -10.26
C ASP A 584 22.61 -46.39 -11.26
N GLY A 585 22.68 -45.15 -10.78
CA GLY A 585 23.04 -43.96 -11.54
C GLY A 585 22.08 -43.59 -12.66
N LEU A 586 22.56 -42.76 -13.58
CA LEU A 586 21.76 -42.26 -14.68
C LEU A 586 21.29 -43.40 -15.60
N VAL A 587 22.13 -44.41 -15.85
CA VAL A 587 21.79 -45.55 -16.72
C VAL A 587 20.63 -46.36 -16.15
N GLY A 588 20.64 -46.67 -14.85
CA GLY A 588 19.53 -47.37 -14.19
C GLY A 588 18.23 -46.57 -14.24
N LEU A 589 18.31 -45.25 -14.02
CA LEU A 589 17.18 -44.33 -14.13
C LEU A 589 16.61 -44.31 -15.57
N LEU A 590 17.47 -44.17 -16.58
CA LEU A 590 17.07 -44.13 -17.98
C LEU A 590 16.36 -45.42 -18.43
N ARG A 591 16.91 -46.59 -18.05
CA ARG A 591 16.28 -47.90 -18.33
C ARG A 591 14.90 -48.03 -17.68
N ALA A 592 14.76 -47.55 -16.44
CA ALA A 592 13.46 -47.56 -15.75
C ALA A 592 12.42 -46.65 -16.43
N HIS A 593 12.87 -45.63 -17.17
CA HIS A 593 12.03 -44.74 -17.97
C HIS A 593 11.95 -45.13 -19.46
N GLY A 594 12.40 -46.33 -19.82
CA GLY A 594 12.22 -46.91 -21.16
C GLY A 594 13.21 -46.40 -22.21
N VAL A 595 14.31 -45.75 -21.82
CA VAL A 595 15.38 -45.35 -22.73
C VAL A 595 16.37 -46.51 -22.89
N GLU A 596 16.58 -46.95 -24.12
CA GLU A 596 17.65 -47.90 -24.45
C GLU A 596 18.99 -47.15 -24.46
N VAL A 597 19.97 -47.70 -23.75
CA VAL A 597 21.34 -47.17 -23.68
C VAL A 597 22.24 -48.30 -24.10
N ASP A 598 22.85 -48.18 -25.28
CA ASP A 598 23.90 -49.09 -25.75
C ASP A 598 25.13 -48.98 -24.82
N GLU A 599 25.76 -50.13 -24.53
CA GLU A 599 26.92 -50.24 -23.64
C GLU A 599 28.18 -49.54 -24.17
#